data_AF-A0A3M1Q1N0-F1
#
_entry.id   AF-A0A3M1Q1N0-F1
#
_cell.length_a   1.000
_cell.length_b   1.000
_cell.length_c   1.000
_cell.angle_alpha   90.00
_cell.angle_beta   90.00
_cell.angle_gamma   90.00
#
_symmetry.space_group_name_H-M   'P 1'
#
loop_
_entity.id
_entity.type
_entity.pdbx_description
1 polymer ?
#
loop_
_entity_poly.entity_id
_entity_poly.type
_entity_poly.pdbx_seq_one_letter_code
_entity_poly.pdbx_strand_id
1 'polypeptide(L)'
;MGIAGASRRGREGAPARARGVGLVVAFVLLALLAGCASGGAIRAYQQGEAAAQREMWDHAVLSYAKAVALEPGNSRYKVALARAKLRAAAQHFERAKRYLASGQLDLAIEELQETVILDPSNQYAAVELDRALKEREQRREGPSEFDTAQAEARRQAEELGPPKLDPSANLPLVLNFPDATIEEVYDAMSKASGINFIYDEKVDLKKKISVELANVSFEKALDILMLQNKHAYKVIDAHTLLIYEDQRQKRQEYEDHVIRTFYLSNAETKSIQSLLRTLLDMRRVSENSDLNAITIKAPPEKIKVAERIIKANDKAKGEVIVDIELLEINRTMLQRLGIDLSQKSLSLVFGQGDARLPLNNLSLLKAQSAWTLGPVPSVLLNFLRSDDDTKSLAKPQLRILENEKGKIHIGDRVPIPATTFNSAQTIGGNVVPITSFTYQNIGIQLEVEPRVHHNKEITLKVSVEVSSLAGSVQGSGGVSQPIIGTRNVETVIRLRDGETNVLAGLIKDDERNSLSGIPGIAEVPILRRIFGSTEESATNTEIVITLTPHIIRVPDIRPIDLVPL
;
A
#
# COMPACT_ATOMS: atom_id res chain seq x y z
N MET A 1 34.53 9.10 -80.71
CA MET A 1 35.28 7.89 -81.12
C MET A 1 34.63 6.71 -80.42
N GLY A 2 34.15 5.72 -81.16
CA GLY A 2 33.54 4.49 -80.61
C GLY A 2 32.02 4.43 -80.73
N ILE A 3 31.52 3.42 -81.45
CA ILE A 3 30.20 3.28 -82.05
C ILE A 3 29.42 2.16 -81.32
N ALA A 4 28.11 2.39 -81.13
CA ALA A 4 26.94 1.50 -81.06
C ALA A 4 26.99 0.11 -80.39
N GLY A 5 25.84 -0.31 -79.85
CA GLY A 5 25.55 -1.74 -79.70
C GLY A 5 24.31 -2.08 -78.91
N ALA A 6 23.15 -2.01 -79.56
CA ALA A 6 21.83 -2.24 -78.99
C ALA A 6 21.56 -3.69 -78.54
N SER A 7 20.75 -3.78 -77.49
CA SER A 7 19.97 -4.95 -77.07
C SER A 7 19.06 -5.48 -78.18
N ARG A 8 19.02 -6.81 -78.35
CA ARG A 8 17.90 -7.50 -79.02
C ARG A 8 17.58 -8.86 -78.40
N ARG A 9 16.27 -9.09 -78.34
CA ARG A 9 15.47 -10.27 -77.96
C ARG A 9 16.02 -11.62 -78.45
N GLY A 10 15.63 -12.68 -77.73
CA GLY A 10 15.08 -13.86 -78.41
C GLY A 10 15.43 -15.23 -77.82
N ARG A 11 14.40 -15.85 -77.22
CA ARG A 11 13.96 -17.26 -77.36
C ARG A 11 14.96 -18.43 -77.29
N GLU A 12 14.64 -19.29 -76.32
CA GLU A 12 14.46 -20.76 -76.39
C GLU A 12 15.57 -21.64 -76.98
N GLY A 13 16.04 -22.55 -76.13
CA GLY A 13 16.76 -23.76 -76.52
C GLY A 13 17.17 -24.55 -75.27
N ALA A 14 16.30 -25.43 -74.78
CA ALA A 14 16.73 -26.55 -73.94
C ALA A 14 17.61 -27.49 -74.79
N PRO A 15 18.59 -28.18 -74.19
CA PRO A 15 18.28 -29.59 -73.88
C PRO A 15 18.91 -30.15 -72.60
N ALA A 16 18.15 -31.08 -72.03
CA ALA A 16 18.55 -32.35 -71.42
C ALA A 16 19.73 -32.42 -70.42
N ARG A 17 19.32 -32.67 -69.16
CA ARG A 17 19.85 -33.68 -68.23
C ARG A 17 21.36 -33.69 -67.93
N ALA A 18 21.68 -33.14 -66.75
CA ALA A 18 22.70 -33.68 -65.86
C ALA A 18 22.17 -33.71 -64.41
N ARG A 19 21.16 -34.56 -64.15
CA ARG A 19 20.71 -34.92 -62.80
C ARG A 19 21.72 -35.91 -62.21
N GLY A 20 22.72 -35.42 -61.49
CA GLY A 20 23.66 -36.29 -60.78
C GLY A 20 24.72 -35.55 -59.98
N VAL A 21 25.15 -34.37 -60.43
CA VAL A 21 26.24 -33.63 -59.77
C VAL A 21 25.73 -32.59 -58.77
N GLY A 22 24.56 -31.98 -59.01
CA GLY A 22 24.00 -30.95 -58.12
C GLY A 22 23.58 -31.44 -56.73
N LEU A 23 23.17 -32.70 -56.59
CA LEU A 23 22.68 -33.23 -55.31
C LEU A 23 23.83 -33.58 -54.36
N VAL A 24 24.99 -33.99 -54.89
CA VAL A 24 26.20 -34.27 -54.09
C VAL A 24 26.85 -32.97 -53.64
N VAL A 25 26.91 -31.94 -54.50
CA VAL A 25 27.46 -30.62 -54.13
C VAL A 25 26.57 -29.92 -53.10
N ALA A 26 25.24 -30.04 -53.19
CA ALA A 26 24.32 -29.52 -52.18
C ALA A 26 24.45 -30.24 -50.83
N PHE A 27 24.66 -31.56 -50.82
CA PHE A 27 24.86 -32.32 -49.58
C PHE A 27 26.22 -32.02 -48.92
N VAL A 28 27.28 -31.80 -49.71
CA VAL A 28 28.61 -31.40 -49.21
C VAL A 28 28.61 -29.96 -48.68
N LEU A 29 27.88 -29.03 -49.31
CA LEU A 29 27.68 -27.66 -48.81
C LEU A 29 26.81 -27.63 -47.55
N LEU A 30 25.78 -28.48 -47.44
CA LEU A 30 24.99 -28.62 -46.20
C LEU A 30 25.80 -29.24 -45.06
N ALA A 31 26.66 -30.23 -45.37
CA ALA A 31 27.56 -30.85 -44.40
C ALA A 31 28.69 -29.90 -43.93
N LEU A 32 29.20 -29.04 -44.81
CA LEU A 32 30.17 -28.01 -44.47
C LEU A 32 29.56 -26.86 -43.63
N LEU A 33 28.29 -26.53 -43.85
CA LEU A 33 27.57 -25.55 -43.02
C LEU A 33 27.20 -26.11 -41.63
N ALA A 34 26.94 -27.42 -41.51
CA ALA A 34 26.73 -28.09 -40.21
C ALA A 34 28.02 -28.22 -39.38
N GLY A 35 29.20 -28.29 -40.01
CA GLY A 35 30.50 -28.41 -39.34
C GLY A 35 31.00 -27.12 -38.67
N CYS A 36 30.57 -25.94 -39.13
CA CYS A 36 31.06 -24.66 -38.58
C CYS A 36 30.28 -24.19 -37.35
N ALA A 37 29.00 -24.55 -37.21
CA ALA A 37 28.19 -24.18 -36.04
C ALA A 37 28.59 -24.93 -34.76
N SER A 38 28.99 -26.20 -34.89
CA SER A 38 29.41 -27.07 -33.77
C SER A 38 30.83 -26.78 -33.27
N GLY A 39 31.72 -26.27 -34.12
CA GLY A 39 33.10 -25.94 -33.74
C GLY A 39 33.21 -24.77 -32.74
N GLY A 40 32.26 -23.83 -32.77
CA GLY A 40 32.23 -22.68 -31.85
C GLY A 40 31.88 -23.08 -30.41
N ALA A 41 30.88 -23.96 -30.25
CA ALA A 41 30.44 -24.45 -28.95
C ALA A 41 31.51 -25.30 -28.26
N ILE A 42 32.18 -26.18 -29.02
CA ILE A 42 33.27 -27.03 -28.52
C ILE A 42 34.45 -26.18 -28.02
N ARG A 43 34.85 -25.15 -28.78
CA ARG A 43 35.93 -24.25 -28.35
C ARG A 43 35.57 -23.47 -27.09
N ALA A 44 34.35 -22.94 -27.00
CA ALA A 44 33.88 -22.23 -25.80
C ALA A 44 33.84 -23.16 -24.56
N TYR A 45 33.44 -24.42 -24.75
CA TYR A 45 33.47 -25.43 -23.69
C TYR A 45 34.90 -25.76 -23.23
N GLN A 46 35.83 -25.97 -24.16
CA GLN A 46 37.26 -26.21 -23.84
C GLN A 46 37.89 -25.01 -23.11
N GLN A 47 37.54 -23.78 -23.50
CA GLN A 47 37.95 -22.56 -22.78
C GLN A 47 37.39 -22.53 -21.36
N GLY A 48 36.13 -22.95 -21.18
CA GLY A 48 35.51 -23.11 -19.87
C GLY A 48 36.20 -24.18 -19.01
N GLU A 49 36.58 -25.32 -19.58
CA GLU A 49 37.34 -26.37 -18.89
C GLU A 49 38.72 -25.87 -18.46
N ALA A 50 39.43 -25.16 -19.35
CA ALA A 50 40.72 -24.56 -19.04
C ALA A 50 40.64 -23.49 -17.93
N ALA A 51 39.59 -22.66 -17.93
CA ALA A 51 39.35 -21.67 -16.88
C ALA A 51 38.98 -22.33 -15.54
N ALA A 52 38.15 -23.38 -15.57
CA ALA A 52 37.77 -24.16 -14.39
C ALA A 52 38.97 -24.88 -13.76
N GLN A 53 39.92 -25.37 -14.56
CA GLN A 53 41.17 -25.98 -14.07
C GLN A 53 42.09 -24.97 -13.37
N ARG A 54 41.97 -23.68 -13.71
CA ARG A 54 42.72 -22.58 -13.10
C ARG A 54 41.96 -21.91 -11.94
N GLU A 55 40.83 -22.47 -11.51
CA GLU A 55 39.94 -21.91 -10.48
C GLU A 55 39.41 -20.51 -10.81
N MET A 56 39.44 -20.12 -12.09
CA MET A 56 38.87 -18.85 -12.57
C MET A 56 37.39 -19.06 -12.86
N TRP A 57 36.60 -19.24 -11.80
CA TRP A 57 35.20 -19.67 -11.91
C TRP A 57 34.32 -18.65 -12.66
N ASP A 58 34.56 -17.36 -12.50
CA ASP A 58 33.79 -16.31 -13.19
C ASP A 58 33.97 -16.38 -14.71
N HIS A 59 35.23 -16.56 -15.16
CA HIS A 59 35.55 -16.76 -16.58
C HIS A 59 35.03 -18.11 -17.10
N ALA A 60 35.03 -19.15 -16.26
CA ALA A 60 34.46 -20.44 -16.59
C ALA A 60 32.93 -20.35 -16.81
N VAL A 61 32.21 -19.64 -15.94
CA VAL A 61 30.77 -19.40 -16.07
C VAL A 61 30.46 -18.69 -17.39
N LEU A 62 31.18 -17.62 -17.74
CA LEU A 62 31.00 -16.91 -19.01
C LEU A 62 31.25 -17.82 -20.22
N SER A 63 32.34 -18.60 -20.19
CA SER A 63 32.72 -19.49 -21.30
C SER A 63 31.72 -20.64 -21.48
N TYR A 64 31.25 -21.23 -20.37
CA TYR A 64 30.21 -22.26 -20.41
C TYR A 64 28.84 -21.69 -20.79
N ALA A 65 28.48 -20.48 -20.35
CA ALA A 65 27.25 -19.81 -20.75
C ALA A 65 27.24 -19.56 -22.26
N LYS A 66 28.37 -19.15 -22.82
CA LYS A 66 28.56 -19.03 -24.29
C LYS A 66 28.41 -20.37 -25.00
N ALA A 67 28.94 -21.46 -24.44
CA ALA A 67 28.77 -22.81 -25.01
C ALA A 67 27.29 -23.26 -24.98
N VAL A 68 26.57 -23.01 -23.89
CA VAL A 68 25.13 -23.32 -23.76
C VAL A 68 24.27 -22.45 -24.70
N ALA A 69 24.63 -21.18 -24.91
CA ALA A 69 23.94 -20.30 -25.83
C ALA A 69 24.08 -20.75 -27.30
N LEU A 70 25.24 -21.30 -27.67
CA LEU A 70 25.48 -21.86 -29.01
C LEU A 70 24.80 -23.22 -29.21
N GLU A 71 24.77 -24.08 -28.19
CA GLU A 71 24.09 -25.38 -28.22
C GLU A 71 23.16 -25.60 -27.00
N PRO A 72 21.91 -25.07 -27.03
CA PRO A 72 20.98 -25.18 -25.91
C PRO A 72 20.48 -26.61 -25.64
N GLY A 73 20.62 -27.53 -26.59
CA GLY A 73 20.20 -28.93 -26.45
C GLY A 73 21.21 -29.82 -25.71
N ASN A 74 22.44 -29.35 -25.48
CA ASN A 74 23.51 -30.19 -24.95
C ASN A 74 23.51 -30.23 -23.41
N SER A 75 23.05 -31.35 -22.84
CA SER A 75 22.99 -31.55 -21.38
C SER A 75 24.35 -31.44 -20.69
N ARG A 76 25.44 -31.82 -21.35
CA ARG A 76 26.80 -31.75 -20.76
C ARG A 76 27.22 -30.31 -20.48
N TYR A 77 26.91 -29.39 -21.39
CA TYR A 77 27.24 -27.96 -21.23
C TYR A 77 26.42 -27.31 -20.12
N LYS A 78 25.14 -27.67 -20.01
CA LYS A 78 24.27 -27.20 -18.92
C LYS A 78 24.78 -27.65 -17.55
N VAL A 79 25.17 -28.92 -17.41
CA VAL A 79 25.73 -29.46 -16.17
C VAL A 79 27.05 -28.77 -15.80
N ALA A 80 27.93 -28.53 -16.80
CA ALA A 80 29.19 -27.83 -16.57
C ALA A 80 28.97 -26.37 -16.14
N LEU A 81 28.03 -25.66 -16.78
CA LEU A 81 27.63 -24.31 -16.39
C LEU A 81 27.07 -24.27 -14.97
N ALA A 82 26.14 -25.17 -14.62
CA ALA A 82 25.56 -25.24 -13.29
C ALA A 82 26.62 -25.47 -12.21
N ARG A 83 27.57 -26.39 -12.46
CA ARG A 83 28.69 -26.63 -11.55
C ARG A 83 29.61 -25.42 -11.41
N ALA A 84 29.92 -24.74 -12.52
CA ALA A 84 30.74 -23.54 -12.51
C ALA A 84 30.07 -22.41 -11.73
N LYS A 85 28.76 -22.21 -11.91
CA LYS A 85 27.97 -21.22 -11.17
C LYS A 85 27.99 -21.46 -9.66
N LEU A 86 27.77 -22.70 -9.22
CA LEU A 86 27.83 -23.05 -7.80
C LEU A 86 29.21 -22.76 -7.17
N ARG A 87 30.29 -23.02 -7.91
CA ARG A 87 31.65 -22.73 -7.41
C ARG A 87 31.98 -21.24 -7.42
N ALA A 88 31.59 -20.52 -8.47
CA ALA A 88 31.71 -19.06 -8.53
C ALA A 88 30.93 -18.41 -7.37
N ALA A 89 29.68 -18.83 -7.15
CA ALA A 89 28.86 -18.38 -6.03
C ALA A 89 29.54 -18.63 -4.68
N ALA A 90 30.12 -19.81 -4.45
CA ALA A 90 30.87 -20.10 -3.23
C ALA A 90 32.08 -19.17 -3.04
N GLN A 91 32.80 -18.84 -4.11
CA GLN A 91 33.95 -17.93 -4.05
C GLN A 91 33.54 -16.48 -3.77
N HIS A 92 32.47 -15.99 -4.41
CA HIS A 92 31.88 -14.68 -4.14
C HIS A 92 31.36 -14.59 -2.69
N PHE A 93 30.71 -15.64 -2.21
CA PHE A 93 30.21 -15.70 -0.84
C PHE A 93 31.32 -15.64 0.21
N GLU A 94 32.44 -16.32 0.00
CA GLU A 94 33.60 -16.23 0.89
C GLU A 94 34.28 -14.85 0.84
N ARG A 95 34.29 -14.18 -0.33
CA ARG A 95 34.75 -12.78 -0.44
C ARG A 95 33.84 -11.83 0.34
N ALA A 96 32.52 -11.98 0.19
CA ALA A 96 31.54 -11.22 0.94
C ALA A 96 31.74 -11.35 2.45
N LYS A 97 31.93 -12.57 2.98
CA LYS A 97 32.21 -12.78 4.41
C LYS A 97 33.45 -12.02 4.89
N ARG A 98 34.51 -11.97 4.08
CA ARG A 98 35.72 -11.21 4.42
C ARG A 98 35.44 -9.72 4.46
N TYR A 99 34.69 -9.19 3.49
CA TYR A 99 34.32 -7.77 3.48
C TYR A 99 33.41 -7.39 4.65
N LEU A 100 32.47 -8.26 5.03
CA LEU A 100 31.67 -8.10 6.25
C LEU A 100 32.57 -8.08 7.50
N ALA A 101 33.53 -9.00 7.60
CA ALA A 101 34.47 -9.05 8.72
C ALA A 101 35.39 -7.81 8.80
N SER A 102 35.72 -7.19 7.65
CA SER A 102 36.49 -5.95 7.60
C SER A 102 35.64 -4.67 7.70
N GLY A 103 34.32 -4.78 7.85
CA GLY A 103 33.40 -3.64 7.93
C GLY A 103 33.17 -2.88 6.61
N GLN A 104 33.61 -3.43 5.48
CA GLN A 104 33.46 -2.86 4.14
C GLN A 104 32.11 -3.27 3.55
N LEU A 105 31.05 -2.63 4.05
CA LEU A 105 29.66 -3.03 3.78
C LEU A 105 29.30 -3.00 2.29
N ASP A 106 29.71 -1.97 1.55
CA ASP A 106 29.33 -1.82 0.13
C ASP A 106 29.92 -2.92 -0.76
N LEU A 107 31.20 -3.26 -0.54
CA LEU A 107 31.87 -4.36 -1.25
C LEU A 107 31.28 -5.73 -0.87
N ALA A 108 30.87 -5.90 0.39
CA ALA A 108 30.18 -7.11 0.83
C ALA A 108 28.84 -7.29 0.12
N ILE A 109 28.06 -6.21 -0.04
CA ILE A 109 26.75 -6.24 -0.72
C ILE A 109 26.92 -6.65 -2.19
N GLU A 110 27.90 -6.08 -2.89
CA GLU A 110 28.18 -6.41 -4.29
C GLU A 110 28.50 -7.90 -4.47
N GLU A 111 29.40 -8.44 -3.64
CA GLU A 111 29.75 -9.86 -3.67
C GLU A 111 28.58 -10.78 -3.27
N LEU A 112 27.71 -10.36 -2.34
CA LEU A 112 26.49 -11.09 -1.99
C LEU A 112 25.45 -11.07 -3.11
N GLN A 113 25.31 -9.97 -3.84
CA GLN A 113 24.43 -9.89 -5.01
C GLN A 113 24.87 -10.87 -6.10
N GLU A 114 26.16 -10.89 -6.43
CA GLU A 114 26.72 -11.84 -7.39
C GLU A 114 26.49 -13.29 -6.94
N THR A 115 26.63 -13.57 -5.64
CA THR A 115 26.33 -14.89 -5.07
C THR A 115 24.89 -15.32 -5.34
N VAL A 116 23.90 -14.45 -5.09
CA VAL A 116 22.48 -14.75 -5.28
C VAL A 116 22.11 -14.88 -6.77
N ILE A 117 22.74 -14.09 -7.64
CA ILE A 117 22.55 -14.18 -9.10
C ILE A 117 23.08 -15.52 -9.64
N LEU A 118 24.24 -15.96 -9.15
CA LEU A 118 24.88 -17.20 -9.58
C LEU A 118 24.20 -18.44 -9.00
N ASP A 119 23.79 -18.40 -7.73
CA ASP A 119 23.05 -19.46 -7.05
C ASP A 119 21.81 -18.93 -6.32
N PRO A 120 20.65 -18.86 -7.01
CA PRO A 120 19.39 -18.45 -6.40
C PRO A 120 18.87 -19.39 -5.31
N SER A 121 19.42 -20.61 -5.19
CA SER A 121 19.00 -21.57 -4.16
C SER A 121 19.68 -21.35 -2.81
N ASN A 122 20.72 -20.51 -2.76
CA ASN A 122 21.45 -20.19 -1.54
C ASN A 122 20.69 -19.18 -0.67
N GLN A 123 19.77 -19.70 0.16
CA GLN A 123 18.98 -18.90 1.10
C GLN A 123 19.84 -18.11 2.10
N TYR A 124 21.01 -18.63 2.48
CA TYR A 124 21.87 -17.95 3.45
C TYR A 124 22.46 -16.66 2.87
N ALA A 125 22.97 -16.69 1.63
CA ALA A 125 23.47 -15.51 0.96
C ALA A 125 22.39 -14.44 0.75
N ALA A 126 21.15 -14.86 0.47
CA ALA A 126 20.02 -13.94 0.33
C ALA A 126 19.65 -13.23 1.64
N VAL A 127 19.70 -13.93 2.78
CA VAL A 127 19.45 -13.35 4.10
C VAL A 127 20.55 -12.37 4.50
N GLU A 128 21.83 -12.72 4.29
CA GLU A 128 22.93 -11.79 4.57
C GLU A 128 22.90 -10.56 3.67
N LEU A 129 22.48 -10.70 2.40
CA LEU A 129 22.30 -9.58 1.49
C LEU A 129 21.23 -8.60 2.00
N ASP A 130 20.06 -9.11 2.39
CA ASP A 130 18.97 -8.29 2.96
C ASP A 130 19.42 -7.58 4.24
N ARG A 131 20.14 -8.27 5.11
CA ARG A 131 20.71 -7.69 6.32
C ARG A 131 21.69 -6.55 6.01
N ALA A 132 22.63 -6.78 5.09
CA ALA A 132 23.63 -5.78 4.71
C ALA A 132 23.00 -4.55 4.03
N LEU A 133 21.96 -4.74 3.21
CA LEU A 133 21.21 -3.65 2.59
C LEU A 133 20.49 -2.78 3.64
N LYS A 134 19.84 -3.40 4.63
CA LYS A 134 19.21 -2.68 5.75
C LYS A 134 20.23 -1.90 6.59
N GLU A 135 21.39 -2.49 6.86
CA GLU A 135 22.46 -1.79 7.57
C GLU A 135 22.98 -0.59 6.76
N ARG A 136 23.06 -0.70 5.43
CA ARG A 136 23.46 0.41 4.56
C ARG A 136 22.44 1.55 4.60
N GLU A 137 21.15 1.22 4.55
CA GLU A 137 20.07 2.21 4.66
C GLU A 137 20.13 2.94 6.01
N GLN A 138 20.32 2.22 7.12
CA GLN A 138 20.50 2.83 8.45
C GLN A 138 21.73 3.74 8.53
N ARG A 139 22.85 3.38 7.90
CA ARG A 139 24.05 4.24 7.83
C ARG A 139 23.84 5.48 6.96
N ARG A 140 23.05 5.36 5.90
CA ARG A 140 22.75 6.46 4.96
C ARG A 140 21.72 7.42 5.53
N GLU A 141 20.79 6.94 6.34
CA GLU A 141 19.90 7.73 7.20
C GLU A 141 20.65 8.27 8.44
N GLY A 142 21.88 8.77 8.24
CA GLY A 142 22.62 9.45 9.30
C GLY A 142 21.77 10.55 9.96
N PRO A 143 22.06 10.91 11.22
CA PRO A 143 21.27 11.89 11.96
C PRO A 143 21.07 13.15 11.14
N SER A 144 19.82 13.61 11.04
CA SER A 144 19.46 14.82 10.28
C SER A 144 20.30 16.00 10.77
N GLU A 145 20.53 17.02 9.94
CA GLU A 145 21.14 18.29 10.36
C GLU A 145 20.43 18.87 11.60
N PHE A 146 19.13 18.61 11.71
CA PHE A 146 18.32 18.93 12.89
C PHE A 146 18.74 18.12 14.13
N ASP A 147 19.00 16.83 14.00
CA ASP A 147 19.40 15.95 15.11
C ASP A 147 20.80 16.32 15.63
N THR A 148 21.72 16.67 14.72
CA THR A 148 23.05 17.15 15.08
C THR A 148 22.98 18.50 15.78
N ALA A 149 22.18 19.44 15.27
CA ALA A 149 21.96 20.74 15.91
C ALA A 149 21.29 20.59 17.28
N GLN A 150 20.34 19.66 17.43
CA GLN A 150 19.69 19.38 18.71
C GLN A 150 20.66 18.72 19.70
N ALA A 151 21.56 17.86 19.23
CA ALA A 151 22.60 17.26 20.08
C ALA A 151 23.62 18.30 20.56
N GLU A 152 24.04 19.23 19.70
CA GLU A 152 24.89 20.35 20.08
C GLU A 152 24.20 21.28 21.07
N ALA A 153 22.95 21.63 20.83
CA ALA A 153 22.15 22.43 21.76
C ALA A 153 21.95 21.73 23.11
N ARG A 154 21.81 20.39 23.15
CA ARG A 154 21.77 19.62 24.40
C ARG A 154 23.08 19.72 25.18
N ARG A 155 24.24 19.60 24.51
CA ARG A 155 25.55 19.72 25.17
C ARG A 155 25.73 21.11 25.77
N GLN A 156 25.38 22.15 25.01
CA GLN A 156 25.41 23.54 25.52
C GLN A 156 24.43 23.73 26.69
N ALA A 157 23.23 23.13 26.63
CA ALA A 157 22.27 23.19 27.72
C ALA A 157 22.70 22.40 28.97
N GLU A 158 23.47 21.31 28.81
CA GLU A 158 24.07 20.57 29.93
C GLU A 158 25.17 21.36 30.63
N GLU A 159 25.96 22.14 29.87
CA GLU A 159 26.94 23.09 30.42
C GLU A 159 26.27 24.26 31.16
N LEU A 160 25.08 24.70 30.71
CA LEU A 160 24.26 25.75 31.32
C LEU A 160 23.30 25.22 32.41
N GLY A 161 23.42 23.94 32.81
CA GLY A 161 22.55 23.31 33.80
C GLY A 161 22.62 23.96 35.19
N PRO A 162 21.67 23.64 36.09
CA PRO A 162 21.71 24.17 37.46
C PRO A 162 23.03 23.81 38.14
N PRO A 163 23.59 24.71 38.97
CA PRO A 163 24.85 24.49 39.66
C PRO A 163 24.76 23.20 40.47
N LYS A 164 25.79 22.35 40.36
CA LYS A 164 25.92 21.13 41.16
C LYS A 164 26.82 21.41 42.34
N LEU A 165 26.47 20.85 43.50
CA LEU A 165 27.32 20.90 44.69
C LEU A 165 28.59 20.10 44.43
N ASP A 166 29.73 20.66 44.82
CA ASP A 166 31.02 19.98 44.83
C ASP A 166 31.66 20.17 46.22
N PRO A 167 31.35 19.31 47.21
CA PRO A 167 31.95 19.41 48.53
C PRO A 167 33.47 19.21 48.42
N SER A 168 34.24 20.09 49.04
CA SER A 168 35.71 20.06 48.97
C SER A 168 36.31 18.79 49.60
N ALA A 169 35.54 18.07 50.42
CA ALA A 169 35.91 16.82 51.07
C ALA A 169 34.78 15.76 50.94
N ASN A 170 34.96 14.78 50.06
CA ASN A 170 34.08 13.60 49.95
C ASN A 170 34.35 12.54 51.04
N LEU A 171 34.70 12.97 52.26
CA LEU A 171 34.92 12.06 53.39
C LEU A 171 33.60 11.78 54.12
N PRO A 172 33.39 10.55 54.62
CA PRO A 172 32.23 10.23 55.42
C PRO A 172 32.22 11.04 56.72
N LEU A 173 31.07 11.67 57.00
CA LEU A 173 30.87 12.51 58.17
C LEU A 173 30.39 11.69 59.37
N VAL A 174 30.86 12.08 60.55
CA VAL A 174 30.37 11.60 61.85
C VAL A 174 29.90 12.82 62.63
N LEU A 175 28.60 12.91 62.88
CA LEU A 175 27.96 13.99 63.62
C LEU A 175 27.26 13.41 64.85
N ASN A 176 27.62 13.89 66.04
CA ASN A 176 26.97 13.48 67.28
C ASN A 176 26.65 14.73 68.12
N PHE A 177 25.37 15.10 68.11
CA PHE A 177 24.84 16.27 68.79
C PHE A 177 23.60 15.86 69.58
N PRO A 178 23.72 15.59 70.90
CA PRO A 178 22.59 15.16 71.71
C PRO A 178 21.57 16.28 71.98
N ASP A 179 22.01 17.53 72.12
CA ASP A 179 21.17 18.73 72.34
C ASP A 179 21.86 19.98 71.79
N ALA A 180 21.82 20.17 70.47
CA ALA A 180 22.42 21.32 69.79
C ALA A 180 21.37 22.13 69.02
N THR A 181 21.64 23.41 68.83
CA THR A 181 20.82 24.25 67.95
C THR A 181 21.04 23.89 66.48
N ILE A 182 20.02 24.12 65.64
CA ILE A 182 20.12 23.90 64.19
C ILE A 182 21.31 24.69 63.59
N GLU A 183 21.54 25.91 64.08
CA GLU A 183 22.67 26.74 63.67
C GLU A 183 24.03 26.06 63.93
N GLU A 184 24.24 25.49 65.12
CA GLU A 184 25.47 24.80 65.48
C GLU A 184 25.71 23.55 64.62
N VAL A 185 24.65 22.80 64.32
CA VAL A 185 24.73 21.59 63.48
C VAL A 185 25.09 21.96 62.03
N TYR A 186 24.48 23.00 61.47
CA TYR A 186 24.81 23.46 60.11
C TYR A 186 26.19 24.12 60.04
N ASP A 187 26.62 24.88 61.05
CA ASP A 187 27.98 25.44 61.09
C ASP A 187 29.04 24.33 61.17
N ALA A 188 28.80 23.27 61.97
CA ALA A 188 29.66 22.09 62.00
C ALA A 188 29.73 21.37 60.64
N MET A 189 28.60 21.24 59.94
CA MET A 189 28.57 20.69 58.59
C MET A 189 29.26 21.56 57.55
N SER A 190 29.13 22.88 57.65
CA SER A 190 29.79 23.84 56.77
C SER A 190 31.30 23.70 56.88
N LYS A 191 31.82 23.69 58.12
CA LYS A 191 33.24 23.50 58.41
C LYS A 191 33.78 22.15 57.95
N ALA A 192 32.98 21.09 58.05
CA ALA A 192 33.41 19.74 57.68
C ALA A 192 33.38 19.49 56.15
N SER A 193 32.47 20.13 55.42
CA SER A 193 32.27 19.93 53.97
C SER A 193 32.89 21.00 53.08
N GLY A 194 33.18 22.19 53.64
CA GLY A 194 33.60 23.37 52.90
C GLY A 194 32.46 24.11 52.19
N ILE A 195 31.20 23.80 52.50
CA ILE A 195 30.02 24.39 51.86
C ILE A 195 29.39 25.46 52.77
N ASN A 196 29.17 26.65 52.22
CA ASN A 196 28.52 27.77 52.90
C ASN A 196 27.00 27.62 52.92
N PHE A 197 26.39 27.85 54.08
CA PHE A 197 24.93 27.91 54.24
C PHE A 197 24.45 29.36 54.37
N ILE A 198 23.45 29.71 53.57
CA ILE A 198 22.67 30.95 53.64
C ILE A 198 21.27 30.57 54.10
N TYR A 199 20.64 31.41 54.92
CA TYR A 199 19.33 31.13 55.49
C TYR A 199 18.30 32.17 55.04
N ASP A 200 17.08 31.73 54.75
CA ASP A 200 15.92 32.61 54.58
C ASP A 200 15.49 33.19 55.95
N GLU A 201 14.90 34.39 55.95
CA GLU A 201 14.56 35.18 57.14
C GLU A 201 13.65 34.42 58.13
N LYS A 202 12.86 33.47 57.62
CA LYS A 202 11.86 32.71 58.39
C LYS A 202 12.34 31.36 58.92
N VAL A 203 13.59 30.99 58.69
CA VAL A 203 14.13 29.72 59.20
C VAL A 203 14.41 29.83 60.70
N ASP A 204 13.80 28.94 61.50
CA ASP A 204 14.01 28.91 62.95
C ASP A 204 15.29 28.17 63.33
N LEU A 205 16.41 28.90 63.35
CA LEU A 205 17.75 28.39 63.63
C LEU A 205 17.98 28.03 65.12
N LYS A 206 17.15 28.55 66.03
CA LYS A 206 17.33 28.41 67.49
C LYS A 206 16.69 27.14 68.06
N LYS A 207 15.93 26.41 67.24
CA LYS A 207 15.34 25.14 67.64
C LYS A 207 16.44 24.13 67.98
N LYS A 208 16.26 23.42 69.09
CA LYS A 208 17.16 22.36 69.54
C LYS A 208 16.81 21.03 68.88
N ILE A 209 17.84 20.33 68.41
CA ILE A 209 17.72 19.03 67.76
C ILE A 209 18.75 18.05 68.31
N SER A 210 18.39 16.78 68.26
CA SER A 210 19.27 15.66 68.55
C SER A 210 19.57 14.93 67.24
N VAL A 211 20.85 14.78 66.91
CA VAL A 211 21.32 14.19 65.64
C VAL A 211 22.49 13.27 65.92
N GLU A 212 22.35 12.01 65.52
CA GLU A 212 23.42 11.03 65.53
C GLU A 212 23.53 10.40 64.14
N LEU A 213 24.61 10.74 63.43
CA LEU A 213 24.89 10.28 62.08
C LEU A 213 26.32 9.75 62.04
N ALA A 214 26.49 8.50 61.65
CA ALA A 214 27.79 7.86 61.54
C ALA A 214 28.02 7.36 60.11
N ASN A 215 29.16 7.73 59.53
CA ASN A 215 29.63 7.21 58.24
C ASN A 215 28.67 7.46 57.07
N VAL A 216 28.14 8.68 56.98
CA VAL A 216 27.23 9.12 55.90
C VAL A 216 27.91 10.15 54.99
N SER A 217 27.56 10.16 53.71
CA SER A 217 27.98 11.22 52.79
C SER A 217 27.34 12.55 53.17
N PHE A 218 27.97 13.66 52.79
CA PHE A 218 27.44 15.01 53.04
C PHE A 218 26.02 15.19 52.50
N GLU A 219 25.77 14.77 51.26
CA GLU A 219 24.46 14.85 50.62
C GLU A 219 23.40 14.11 51.44
N LYS A 220 23.74 12.91 51.93
CA LYS A 220 22.81 12.10 52.71
C LYS A 220 22.55 12.68 54.10
N ALA A 221 23.59 13.22 54.75
CA ALA A 221 23.47 13.92 56.02
C ALA A 221 22.59 15.17 55.89
N LEU A 222 22.82 15.96 54.84
CA LEU A 222 22.02 17.14 54.51
C LEU A 222 20.55 16.77 54.31
N ASP A 223 20.25 15.77 53.48
CA ASP A 223 18.88 15.31 53.24
C ASP A 223 18.16 14.86 54.53
N ILE A 224 18.86 14.16 55.42
CA ILE A 224 18.29 13.69 56.69
C ILE A 224 17.94 14.88 57.60
N LEU A 225 18.84 15.86 57.72
CA LEU A 225 18.59 17.05 58.54
C LEU A 225 17.48 17.92 57.98
N MET A 226 17.44 18.09 56.66
CA MET A 226 16.39 18.82 55.96
C MET A 226 15.03 18.17 56.20
N LEU A 227 14.96 16.83 56.09
CA LEU A 227 13.74 16.07 56.36
C LEU A 227 13.30 16.18 57.83
N GLN A 228 14.22 16.06 58.78
CA GLN A 228 13.94 16.14 60.23
C GLN A 228 13.41 17.53 60.62
N ASN A 229 13.95 18.59 60.00
CA ASN A 229 13.63 19.97 60.35
C ASN A 229 12.55 20.61 59.48
N LYS A 230 12.02 19.88 58.47
CA LYS A 230 11.11 20.43 57.46
C LYS A 230 11.72 21.65 56.77
N HIS A 231 12.99 21.52 56.38
CA HIS A 231 13.68 22.50 55.57
C HIS A 231 13.92 21.92 54.19
N ALA A 232 14.12 22.81 53.22
CA ALA A 232 14.54 22.48 51.87
C ALA A 232 15.69 23.41 51.50
N TYR A 233 16.47 23.01 50.50
CA TYR A 233 17.63 23.77 50.07
C TYR A 233 17.61 24.05 48.57
N LYS A 234 18.27 25.16 48.20
CA LYS A 234 18.59 25.53 46.83
C LYS A 234 20.10 25.67 46.69
N VAL A 235 20.67 25.06 45.66
CA VAL A 235 22.08 25.25 45.29
C VAL A 235 22.21 26.60 44.58
N ILE A 236 23.00 27.50 45.15
CA ILE A 236 23.32 28.79 44.51
C ILE A 236 24.58 28.65 43.66
N ASP A 237 25.59 27.96 44.19
CA ASP A 237 26.88 27.73 43.56
C ASP A 237 27.49 26.42 44.11
N ALA A 238 28.59 25.95 43.53
CA ALA A 238 29.27 24.71 43.91
C ALA A 238 29.58 24.61 45.42
N HIS A 239 29.79 25.76 46.08
CA HIS A 239 30.14 25.87 47.50
C HIS A 239 29.09 26.61 48.34
N THR A 240 27.89 26.89 47.83
CA THR A 240 26.89 27.70 48.57
C THR A 240 25.46 27.17 48.42
N LEU A 241 24.80 27.01 49.56
CA LEU A 241 23.43 26.52 49.70
C LEU A 241 22.53 27.57 50.38
N LEU A 242 21.32 27.76 49.88
CA LEU A 242 20.26 28.51 50.55
C LEU A 242 19.28 27.54 51.20
N ILE A 243 19.12 27.61 52.51
CA ILE A 243 18.15 26.82 53.29
C ILE A 243 16.91 27.66 53.55
N TYR A 244 15.74 27.07 53.32
CA TYR A 244 14.43 27.70 53.54
C TYR A 244 13.43 26.68 54.13
N GLU A 245 12.32 27.17 54.68
CA GLU A 245 11.27 26.32 55.25
C GLU A 245 10.51 25.57 54.16
N ASP A 246 10.24 24.28 54.38
CA ASP A 246 9.55 23.41 53.42
C ASP A 246 8.04 23.72 53.32
N GLN A 247 7.72 24.85 52.69
CA GLN A 247 6.37 25.29 52.38
C GLN A 247 6.15 25.33 50.87
N ARG A 248 4.92 25.02 50.43
CA ARG A 248 4.57 25.02 48.98
C ARG A 248 4.88 26.35 48.29
N GLN A 249 4.70 27.48 48.98
CA GLN A 249 4.97 28.81 48.43
C GLN A 249 6.48 29.04 48.23
N LYS A 250 7.29 28.74 49.26
CA LYS A 250 8.76 28.89 49.20
C LYS A 250 9.41 27.92 48.22
N ARG A 251 8.91 26.68 48.12
CA ARG A 251 9.33 25.76 47.06
C ARG A 251 9.12 26.37 45.68
N GLN A 252 7.95 26.93 45.40
CA GLN A 252 7.68 27.56 44.09
C GLN A 252 8.52 28.82 43.83
N GLU A 253 8.87 29.57 44.88
CA GLU A 253 9.71 30.76 44.80
C GLU A 253 11.17 30.42 44.47
N TYR A 254 11.72 29.40 45.14
CA TYR A 254 13.14 29.03 45.01
C TYR A 254 13.41 27.95 43.96
N GLU A 255 12.41 27.20 43.51
CA GLU A 255 12.57 26.16 42.47
C GLU A 255 12.98 26.78 41.13
N ASP A 256 14.11 26.32 40.59
CA ASP A 256 14.59 26.79 39.31
C ASP A 256 13.71 26.29 38.18
N HIS A 257 13.28 27.21 37.34
CA HIS A 257 12.49 26.91 36.16
C HIS A 257 13.33 27.16 34.92
N VAL A 258 13.42 26.16 34.06
CA VAL A 258 14.02 26.30 32.74
C VAL A 258 12.90 26.40 31.71
N ILE A 259 13.13 27.19 30.66
CA ILE A 259 12.25 27.24 29.49
C ILE A 259 12.93 26.43 28.40
N ARG A 260 12.24 25.41 27.88
CA ARG A 260 12.74 24.61 26.77
C ARG A 260 11.66 24.43 25.72
N THR A 261 12.05 24.64 24.47
CA THR A 261 11.21 24.42 23.29
C THR A 261 11.54 23.06 22.68
N PHE A 262 10.52 22.26 22.42
CA PHE A 262 10.59 20.97 21.76
C PHE A 262 9.87 21.08 20.42
N TYR A 263 10.56 20.76 19.34
CA TYR A 263 9.97 20.68 18.01
C TYR A 263 9.51 19.24 17.77
N LEU A 264 8.29 19.08 17.28
CA LEU A 264 7.66 17.79 17.01
C LEU A 264 7.71 17.52 15.50
N SER A 265 7.98 16.26 15.12
CA SER A 265 8.04 15.86 13.72
C SER A 265 6.77 15.14 13.24
N ASN A 266 6.13 14.37 14.12
CA ASN A 266 5.04 13.46 13.78
C ASN A 266 3.78 13.68 14.62
N ALA A 267 3.95 13.99 15.92
CA ALA A 267 2.84 14.19 16.84
C ALA A 267 2.21 15.59 16.73
N GLU A 268 0.92 15.69 17.03
CA GLU A 268 0.19 16.96 17.09
C GLU A 268 0.46 17.67 18.43
N THR A 269 0.74 18.98 18.39
CA THR A 269 1.07 19.80 19.58
C THR A 269 -0.01 19.72 20.66
N LYS A 270 -1.29 19.74 20.27
CA LYS A 270 -2.45 19.73 21.19
C LYS A 270 -2.54 18.44 21.99
N SER A 271 -2.35 17.31 21.33
CA SER A 271 -2.36 15.99 21.96
C SER A 271 -1.26 15.91 23.03
N ILE A 272 -0.02 16.28 22.67
CA ILE A 272 1.11 16.28 23.59
C ILE A 272 0.91 17.28 24.74
N GLN A 273 0.40 18.49 24.46
CA GLN A 273 0.09 19.48 25.50
C GLN A 273 -0.92 18.94 26.51
N SER A 274 -1.99 18.27 26.05
CA SER A 274 -2.98 17.65 26.94
C SER A 274 -2.37 16.53 27.79
N LEU A 275 -1.52 15.70 27.19
CA LEU A 275 -0.85 14.59 27.86
C LEU A 275 0.11 15.10 28.94
N LEU A 276 0.89 16.13 28.64
CA LEU A 276 1.81 16.77 29.58
C LEU A 276 1.09 17.47 30.74
N ARG A 277 -0.07 18.09 30.49
CA ARG A 277 -0.90 18.70 31.53
C ARG A 277 -1.50 17.64 32.46
N THR A 278 -2.00 16.54 31.92
CA THR A 278 -2.66 15.47 32.69
C THR A 278 -1.67 14.63 33.48
N LEU A 279 -0.51 14.26 32.91
CA LEU A 279 0.44 13.36 33.57
C LEU A 279 1.41 14.07 34.52
N LEU A 280 1.83 15.31 34.20
CA LEU A 280 2.89 16.02 34.96
C LEU A 280 2.40 17.28 35.70
N ASP A 281 1.09 17.56 35.72
CA ASP A 281 0.47 18.83 36.22
C ASP A 281 1.23 20.08 35.71
N MET A 282 1.69 20.04 34.45
CA MET A 282 2.42 21.14 33.85
C MET A 282 1.47 22.20 33.32
N ARG A 283 1.23 23.24 34.12
CA ARG A 283 0.31 24.34 33.76
C ARG A 283 0.90 25.30 32.73
N ARG A 284 2.22 25.51 32.76
CA ARG A 284 2.95 26.47 31.91
C ARG A 284 3.50 25.82 30.64
N VAL A 285 2.59 25.31 29.82
CA VAL A 285 2.88 24.73 28.51
C VAL A 285 2.18 25.56 27.43
N SER A 286 2.97 26.12 26.51
CA SER A 286 2.52 26.88 25.36
C SER A 286 2.80 26.10 24.08
N GLU A 287 1.80 25.97 23.22
CA GLU A 287 1.98 25.42 21.87
C GLU A 287 2.26 26.54 20.86
N ASN A 288 2.99 26.20 19.81
CA ASN A 288 3.16 26.98 18.60
C ASN A 288 2.86 26.06 17.41
N SER A 289 1.67 26.24 16.82
CA SER A 289 1.20 25.41 15.70
C SER A 289 1.99 25.65 14.41
N ASP A 290 2.50 26.86 14.20
CA ASP A 290 3.17 27.24 12.95
C ASP A 290 4.52 26.54 12.80
N LEU A 291 5.20 26.31 13.92
CA LEU A 291 6.49 25.61 14.00
C LEU A 291 6.38 24.17 14.49
N ASN A 292 5.16 23.66 14.68
CA ASN A 292 4.87 22.38 15.33
C ASN A 292 5.72 22.16 16.61
N ALA A 293 5.72 23.15 17.50
CA ALA A 293 6.61 23.20 18.65
C ALA A 293 5.85 23.42 19.96
N ILE A 294 6.40 22.88 21.05
CA ILE A 294 5.88 23.05 22.41
C ILE A 294 6.96 23.68 23.27
N THR A 295 6.64 24.80 23.89
CA THR A 295 7.51 25.47 24.87
C THR A 295 7.01 25.20 26.27
N ILE A 296 7.89 24.63 27.09
CA ILE A 296 7.61 24.21 28.46
C ILE A 296 8.44 25.05 29.42
N LYS A 297 7.79 25.64 30.42
CA LYS A 297 8.47 26.26 31.57
C LYS A 297 8.25 25.39 32.81
N ALA A 298 9.28 24.66 33.23
CA ALA A 298 9.19 23.73 34.35
C ALA A 298 10.56 23.51 35.01
N PRO A 299 10.59 22.87 36.21
CA PRO A 299 11.82 22.42 36.83
C PRO A 299 12.60 21.45 35.92
N PRO A 300 13.94 21.47 35.95
CA PRO A 300 14.78 20.69 35.03
C PRO A 300 14.51 19.18 35.09
N GLU A 301 14.18 18.66 36.27
CA GLU A 301 13.81 17.25 36.45
C GLU A 301 12.51 16.90 35.72
N LYS A 302 11.49 17.75 35.82
CA LYS A 302 10.21 17.57 35.10
C LYS A 302 10.39 17.70 33.59
N ILE A 303 11.28 18.57 33.12
CA ILE A 303 11.62 18.71 31.70
C ILE A 303 12.26 17.43 31.16
N LYS A 304 13.13 16.76 31.92
CA LYS A 304 13.73 15.48 31.50
C LYS A 304 12.68 14.38 31.34
N VAL A 305 11.72 14.30 32.26
CA VAL A 305 10.60 13.35 32.15
C VAL A 305 9.70 13.72 30.97
N ALA A 306 9.36 15.00 30.81
CA ALA A 306 8.59 15.49 29.67
C ALA A 306 9.28 15.19 28.33
N GLU A 307 10.60 15.33 28.24
CA GLU A 307 11.37 14.98 27.04
C GLU A 307 11.23 13.50 26.69
N ARG A 308 11.28 12.59 27.67
CA ARG A 308 11.07 11.16 27.42
C ARG A 308 9.65 10.87 26.93
N ILE A 309 8.65 11.49 27.57
CA ILE A 309 7.25 11.36 27.17
C ILE A 309 7.04 11.87 25.74
N ILE A 310 7.59 13.03 25.40
CA ILE A 310 7.50 13.60 24.06
C ILE A 310 8.14 12.65 23.04
N LYS A 311 9.35 12.15 23.29
CA LYS A 311 10.04 11.21 22.39
C LYS A 311 9.33 9.87 22.22
N ALA A 312 8.64 9.39 23.26
CA ALA A 312 7.86 8.16 23.19
C ALA A 312 6.61 8.32 22.32
N ASN A 313 6.02 9.52 22.26
CA ASN A 313 4.80 9.79 21.52
C ASN A 313 5.04 10.42 20.13
N ASP A 314 6.16 11.12 19.91
CA ASP A 314 6.52 11.74 18.63
C ASP A 314 7.10 10.70 17.64
N LYS A 315 6.30 9.68 17.34
CA LYS A 315 6.65 8.60 16.42
C LYS A 315 5.88 8.72 15.11
N ALA A 316 6.52 8.30 14.01
CA ALA A 316 5.87 8.27 12.72
C ALA A 316 4.66 7.33 12.75
N LYS A 317 3.53 7.80 12.19
CA LYS A 317 2.33 6.97 11.99
C LYS A 317 2.60 5.89 10.95
N GLY A 318 1.87 4.78 11.03
CA GLY A 318 1.90 3.76 9.99
C GLY A 318 1.42 4.30 8.63
N GLU A 319 1.87 3.68 7.55
CA GLU A 319 1.45 4.05 6.20
C GLU A 319 1.22 2.80 5.36
N VAL A 320 0.10 2.77 4.66
CA VAL A 320 -0.40 1.58 3.96
C VAL A 320 -0.81 1.95 2.53
N ILE A 321 -0.45 1.10 1.57
CA ILE A 321 -1.02 1.08 0.23
C ILE A 321 -2.10 0.00 0.21
N VAL A 322 -3.26 0.33 -0.34
CA VAL A 322 -4.34 -0.62 -0.53
C VAL A 322 -4.59 -0.77 -2.02
N ASP A 323 -4.41 -2.00 -2.50
CA ASP A 323 -4.69 -2.40 -3.86
C ASP A 323 -6.02 -3.13 -3.90
N ILE A 324 -6.91 -2.69 -4.79
CA ILE A 324 -8.19 -3.34 -5.01
C ILE A 324 -8.23 -3.82 -6.44
N GLU A 325 -8.67 -5.06 -6.64
CA GLU A 325 -8.91 -5.59 -7.97
C GLU A 325 -10.37 -5.97 -8.10
N LEU A 326 -11.03 -5.38 -9.09
CA LEU A 326 -12.39 -5.72 -9.49
C LEU A 326 -12.32 -6.44 -10.82
N LEU A 327 -12.78 -7.68 -10.86
CA LEU A 327 -12.95 -8.46 -12.07
C LEU A 327 -14.45 -8.69 -12.31
N GLU A 328 -14.95 -8.28 -13.47
CA GLU A 328 -16.30 -8.58 -13.94
C GLU A 328 -16.22 -9.34 -15.26
N ILE A 329 -16.92 -10.47 -15.35
CA ILE A 329 -17.07 -11.28 -16.56
C ILE A 329 -18.57 -11.33 -16.87
N ASN A 330 -18.95 -10.93 -18.08
CA ASN A 330 -20.32 -11.00 -18.56
C ASN A 330 -20.34 -11.80 -19.85
N ARG A 331 -21.09 -12.90 -19.85
CA ARG A 331 -21.32 -13.73 -21.03
C ARG A 331 -22.79 -13.78 -21.36
N THR A 332 -23.16 -13.40 -22.57
CA THR A 332 -24.53 -13.44 -23.07
C THR A 332 -24.62 -14.32 -24.31
N MET A 333 -25.34 -15.45 -24.20
CA MET A 333 -25.65 -16.33 -25.31
C MET A 333 -27.12 -16.14 -25.71
N LEU A 334 -27.37 -15.87 -26.99
CA LEU A 334 -28.70 -15.78 -27.58
C LEU A 334 -28.79 -16.75 -28.77
N GLN A 335 -29.75 -17.66 -28.72
CA GLN A 335 -30.02 -18.61 -29.78
C GLN A 335 -31.50 -18.54 -30.17
N ARG A 336 -31.76 -18.16 -31.43
CA ARG A 336 -33.08 -18.18 -32.06
C ARG A 336 -33.08 -19.16 -33.22
N LEU A 337 -33.92 -20.18 -33.11
CA LEU A 337 -34.06 -21.22 -34.12
C LEU A 337 -35.54 -21.44 -34.41
N GLY A 338 -35.92 -21.31 -35.68
CA GLY A 338 -37.20 -21.79 -36.17
C GLY A 338 -37.87 -20.87 -37.17
N ILE A 339 -39.14 -21.13 -37.41
CA ILE A 339 -39.96 -20.39 -38.37
C ILE A 339 -40.81 -19.38 -37.60
N ASP A 340 -40.64 -18.10 -37.92
CA ASP A 340 -41.50 -17.07 -37.33
C ASP A 340 -42.80 -16.98 -38.13
N LEU A 341 -43.87 -17.47 -37.51
CA LEU A 341 -45.24 -17.46 -38.03
C LEU A 341 -46.12 -16.41 -37.29
N SER A 342 -45.55 -15.67 -36.34
CA SER A 342 -46.29 -14.78 -35.44
C SER A 342 -46.90 -13.56 -36.14
N GLN A 343 -46.23 -13.05 -37.18
CA GLN A 343 -46.67 -11.85 -37.91
C GLN A 343 -47.62 -12.14 -39.08
N LYS A 344 -48.14 -13.36 -39.18
CA LYS A 344 -48.91 -13.78 -40.36
C LYS A 344 -50.33 -14.12 -40.01
N SER A 345 -51.21 -13.16 -40.21
CA SER A 345 -52.64 -13.42 -40.20
C SER A 345 -53.06 -14.00 -41.55
N LEU A 346 -53.65 -15.19 -41.53
CA LEU A 346 -54.48 -15.65 -42.63
C LEU A 346 -55.79 -14.83 -42.54
N SER A 347 -55.94 -13.81 -43.38
CA SER A 347 -57.15 -12.98 -43.42
C SER A 347 -58.05 -13.42 -44.55
N LEU A 348 -59.35 -13.54 -44.28
CA LEU A 348 -60.35 -13.71 -45.31
C LEU A 348 -60.75 -12.32 -45.82
N VAL A 349 -60.74 -12.17 -47.15
CA VAL A 349 -61.15 -10.95 -47.83
C VAL A 349 -62.55 -11.18 -48.41
N PHE A 350 -63.49 -10.31 -48.05
CA PHE A 350 -64.90 -10.43 -48.43
C PHE A 350 -65.28 -9.37 -49.46
N GLY A 351 -65.56 -9.80 -50.69
CA GLY A 351 -66.05 -8.93 -51.78
C GLY A 351 -65.09 -7.82 -52.20
N GLN A 352 -65.52 -6.94 -53.12
CA GLN A 352 -64.76 -5.79 -53.63
C GLN A 352 -64.60 -4.64 -52.59
N GLY A 353 -64.30 -4.96 -51.34
CA GLY A 353 -64.04 -3.99 -50.28
C GLY A 353 -62.80 -4.40 -49.47
N ASP A 354 -61.98 -3.42 -49.10
CA ASP A 354 -60.67 -3.59 -48.45
C ASP A 354 -60.71 -4.10 -46.99
N ALA A 355 -61.84 -4.67 -46.55
CA ALA A 355 -62.04 -5.12 -45.18
C ALA A 355 -61.38 -6.49 -44.96
N ARG A 356 -60.21 -6.50 -44.30
CA ARG A 356 -59.48 -7.71 -43.89
C ARG A 356 -59.89 -8.12 -42.48
N LEU A 357 -60.53 -9.28 -42.33
CA LEU A 357 -60.98 -9.78 -41.02
C LEU A 357 -60.06 -10.89 -40.51
N PRO A 358 -59.54 -10.80 -39.26
CA PRO A 358 -58.78 -11.88 -38.63
C PRO A 358 -59.71 -13.03 -38.22
N LEU A 359 -59.20 -14.27 -38.31
CA LEU A 359 -59.95 -15.51 -38.06
C LEU A 359 -60.44 -15.72 -36.60
N ASN A 360 -60.19 -14.78 -35.69
CA ASN A 360 -60.56 -14.90 -34.28
C ASN A 360 -62.00 -14.47 -33.96
N ASN A 361 -62.76 -13.93 -34.91
CA ASN A 361 -64.12 -13.44 -34.69
C ASN A 361 -65.16 -14.25 -35.49
N LEU A 362 -65.61 -15.35 -34.88
CA LEU A 362 -66.54 -16.34 -35.46
C LEU A 362 -67.97 -15.84 -35.70
N SER A 363 -68.35 -14.69 -35.14
CA SER A 363 -69.70 -14.14 -35.26
C SER A 363 -69.98 -13.50 -36.62
N LEU A 364 -68.98 -12.84 -37.22
CA LEU A 364 -69.08 -12.24 -38.56
C LEU A 364 -68.98 -13.28 -39.69
N LEU A 365 -68.26 -14.38 -39.44
CA LEU A 365 -68.05 -15.48 -40.40
C LEU A 365 -69.35 -16.20 -40.80
N LYS A 366 -70.37 -16.18 -39.94
CA LYS A 366 -71.68 -16.79 -40.24
C LYS A 366 -72.59 -15.93 -41.10
N ALA A 367 -72.28 -14.65 -41.29
CA ALA A 367 -73.20 -13.67 -41.87
C ALA A 367 -73.01 -13.42 -43.38
N GLN A 368 -71.96 -13.95 -44.02
CA GLN A 368 -71.68 -13.68 -45.45
C GLN A 368 -71.26 -14.93 -46.23
N SER A 369 -71.76 -15.03 -47.46
CA SER A 369 -71.69 -16.23 -48.32
C SER A 369 -70.54 -16.24 -49.35
N ALA A 370 -69.71 -15.19 -49.41
CA ALA A 370 -68.63 -15.08 -50.38
C ALA A 370 -67.32 -14.62 -49.71
N TRP A 371 -66.42 -15.57 -49.47
CA TRP A 371 -65.09 -15.34 -48.91
C TRP A 371 -64.03 -15.72 -49.95
N THR A 372 -62.96 -14.93 -50.02
CA THR A 372 -61.77 -15.24 -50.80
C THR A 372 -60.57 -15.32 -49.86
N LEU A 373 -59.69 -16.30 -50.09
CA LEU A 373 -58.44 -16.43 -49.34
C LEU A 373 -57.47 -15.32 -49.79
N GLY A 374 -57.02 -14.51 -48.83
CA GLY A 374 -55.99 -13.51 -49.06
C GLY A 374 -54.63 -14.10 -49.49
N PRO A 375 -53.64 -13.24 -49.80
CA PRO A 375 -52.35 -13.68 -50.33
C PRO A 375 -51.62 -14.66 -49.40
N VAL A 376 -50.89 -15.61 -50.00
CA VAL A 376 -50.17 -16.68 -49.29
C VAL A 376 -49.08 -16.08 -48.38
N PRO A 377 -49.03 -16.46 -47.09
CA PRO A 377 -48.05 -15.94 -46.13
C PRO A 377 -46.59 -16.31 -46.46
N SER A 378 -45.69 -15.34 -46.59
CA SER A 378 -44.26 -15.52 -46.92
C SER A 378 -43.40 -16.08 -45.77
N VAL A 379 -42.95 -17.34 -45.82
CA VAL A 379 -42.18 -18.03 -44.74
C VAL A 379 -40.84 -17.35 -44.44
N LEU A 380 -40.64 -16.91 -43.19
CA LEU A 380 -39.36 -16.36 -42.71
C LEU A 380 -38.68 -17.38 -41.79
N LEU A 381 -37.46 -17.77 -42.16
CA LEU A 381 -36.63 -18.67 -41.37
C LEU A 381 -35.64 -17.84 -40.55
N ASN A 382 -35.70 -17.98 -39.23
CA ASN A 382 -34.81 -17.29 -38.30
C ASN A 382 -33.78 -18.28 -37.74
N PHE A 383 -32.52 -18.10 -38.14
CA PHE A 383 -31.37 -18.81 -37.60
C PHE A 383 -30.37 -17.79 -37.09
N LEU A 384 -30.38 -17.54 -35.78
CA LEU A 384 -29.46 -16.62 -35.13
C LEU A 384 -28.85 -17.31 -33.92
N ARG A 385 -27.52 -17.34 -33.85
CA ARG A 385 -26.78 -17.68 -32.64
C ARG A 385 -25.76 -16.59 -32.41
N SER A 386 -25.83 -15.95 -31.25
CA SER A 386 -24.93 -14.91 -30.77
C SER A 386 -24.34 -15.37 -29.45
N ASP A 387 -23.04 -15.22 -29.26
CA ASP A 387 -22.33 -15.47 -28.00
C ASP A 387 -21.39 -14.28 -27.80
N ASP A 388 -21.68 -13.48 -26.79
CA ASP A 388 -20.94 -12.28 -26.43
C ASP A 388 -20.24 -12.52 -25.09
N ASP A 389 -18.94 -12.24 -25.00
CA ASP A 389 -18.11 -12.46 -23.81
C ASP A 389 -17.28 -11.19 -23.54
N THR A 390 -17.53 -10.56 -22.40
CA THR A 390 -16.93 -9.30 -21.99
C THR A 390 -16.23 -9.47 -20.65
N LYS A 391 -14.96 -9.05 -20.58
CA LYS A 391 -14.15 -9.04 -19.35
C LYS A 391 -13.70 -7.62 -19.00
N SER A 392 -14.00 -7.18 -17.78
CA SER A 392 -13.60 -5.89 -17.24
C SER A 392 -12.72 -6.08 -16.00
N LEU A 393 -11.58 -5.39 -15.96
CA LEU A 393 -10.64 -5.40 -14.83
C LEU A 393 -10.29 -3.98 -14.43
N ALA A 394 -10.52 -3.63 -13.18
CA ALA A 394 -10.10 -2.35 -12.61
C ALA A 394 -9.17 -2.57 -11.40
N LYS A 395 -8.07 -1.82 -11.36
CA LYS A 395 -7.07 -1.90 -10.28
C LYS A 395 -6.72 -0.52 -9.68
N PRO A 396 -7.62 0.12 -8.91
CA PRO A 396 -7.27 1.32 -8.17
C PRO A 396 -6.28 1.00 -7.03
N GLN A 397 -5.34 1.92 -6.80
CA GLN A 397 -4.38 1.86 -5.70
C GLN A 397 -4.46 3.15 -4.90
N LEU A 398 -4.42 3.06 -3.57
CA LEU A 398 -4.51 4.21 -2.69
C LEU A 398 -3.54 4.09 -1.51
N ARG A 399 -2.68 5.10 -1.36
CA ARG A 399 -1.72 5.23 -0.25
C ARG A 399 -2.30 6.15 0.82
N ILE A 400 -2.36 5.68 2.06
CA ILE A 400 -3.04 6.36 3.16
C ILE A 400 -2.24 6.18 4.46
N LEU A 401 -2.26 7.21 5.29
CA LEU A 401 -1.74 7.16 6.66
C LEU A 401 -2.69 6.39 7.59
N GLU A 402 -2.11 5.83 8.65
CA GLU A 402 -2.86 5.14 9.69
C GLU A 402 -3.88 6.07 10.38
N ASN A 403 -5.09 5.56 10.58
CA ASN A 403 -6.26 6.24 11.16
C ASN A 403 -6.76 7.47 10.36
N GLU A 404 -6.26 7.69 9.15
CA GLU A 404 -6.77 8.71 8.24
C GLU A 404 -7.68 8.08 7.18
N LYS A 405 -8.74 8.80 6.79
CA LYS A 405 -9.64 8.36 5.72
C LYS A 405 -9.10 8.80 4.37
N GLY A 406 -8.86 7.84 3.48
CA GLY A 406 -8.57 8.11 2.07
C GLY A 406 -9.80 7.85 1.21
N LYS A 407 -10.10 8.76 0.28
CA LYS A 407 -11.17 8.60 -0.71
C LYS A 407 -10.63 8.83 -2.12
N ILE A 408 -10.96 7.93 -3.03
CA ILE A 408 -10.68 8.04 -4.46
C ILE A 408 -11.97 7.82 -5.25
N HIS A 409 -12.19 8.62 -6.29
CA HIS A 409 -13.30 8.47 -7.21
C HIS A 409 -12.78 8.57 -8.65
N ILE A 410 -13.04 7.55 -9.46
CA ILE A 410 -12.60 7.45 -10.85
C ILE A 410 -13.84 7.15 -11.70
N GLY A 411 -14.24 8.10 -12.54
CA GLY A 411 -15.33 7.90 -13.48
C GLY A 411 -15.90 9.21 -14.03
N ASP A 412 -17.11 9.12 -14.57
CA ASP A 412 -17.77 10.18 -15.33
C ASP A 412 -18.97 10.77 -14.58
N ARG A 413 -19.34 12.00 -14.93
CA ARG A 413 -20.56 12.65 -14.45
C ARG A 413 -21.64 12.59 -15.52
N VAL A 414 -22.68 11.80 -15.28
CA VAL A 414 -23.81 11.67 -16.22
C VAL A 414 -24.90 12.68 -15.86
N PRO A 415 -25.33 13.55 -16.79
CA PRO A 415 -26.44 14.45 -16.57
C PRO A 415 -27.78 13.70 -16.68
N ILE A 416 -28.59 13.79 -15.62
CA ILE A 416 -29.95 13.27 -15.57
C ILE A 416 -30.91 14.44 -15.79
N PRO A 417 -31.76 14.41 -16.83
CA PRO A 417 -32.74 15.46 -17.08
C PRO A 417 -33.84 15.42 -16.00
N ALA A 418 -34.02 16.52 -15.27
CA ALA A 418 -35.10 16.74 -14.33
C ALA A 418 -36.06 17.80 -14.89
N THR A 419 -37.29 17.40 -15.20
CA THR A 419 -38.35 18.33 -15.65
C THR A 419 -38.99 19.00 -14.44
N THR A 420 -38.91 20.31 -14.37
CA THR A 420 -39.66 21.11 -13.39
C THR A 420 -40.76 21.89 -14.12
N PHE A 421 -41.98 21.80 -13.61
CA PHE A 421 -43.10 22.61 -14.12
C PHE A 421 -43.14 23.93 -13.34
N ASN A 422 -43.14 25.07 -14.04
CA ASN A 422 -43.44 26.34 -13.38
C ASN A 422 -44.96 26.47 -13.20
N SER A 423 -45.44 26.43 -11.96
CA SER A 423 -46.85 26.69 -11.64
C SER A 423 -47.15 28.20 -11.59
N ALA A 424 -46.58 29.00 -12.50
CA ALA A 424 -46.99 30.38 -12.66
C ALA A 424 -48.35 30.40 -13.36
N GLN A 425 -49.42 30.49 -12.56
CA GLN A 425 -50.82 30.59 -12.96
C GLN A 425 -51.00 31.54 -14.15
N THR A 426 -51.09 30.99 -15.35
CA THR A 426 -51.57 31.72 -16.54
C THR A 426 -52.83 31.02 -16.99
N ILE A 427 -53.97 31.67 -16.76
CA ILE A 427 -55.27 31.20 -17.21
C ILE A 427 -55.21 31.11 -18.75
N GLY A 428 -55.22 29.87 -19.29
CA GLY A 428 -55.29 29.61 -20.72
C GLY A 428 -53.97 29.47 -21.49
N GLY A 429 -52.80 29.37 -20.84
CA GLY A 429 -51.50 29.16 -21.50
C GLY A 429 -50.93 27.75 -21.33
N ASN A 430 -50.31 27.19 -22.38
CA ASN A 430 -49.55 25.92 -22.30
C ASN A 430 -48.41 26.06 -21.28
N VAL A 431 -48.42 25.19 -20.25
CA VAL A 431 -47.30 25.05 -19.31
C VAL A 431 -46.11 24.47 -20.09
N VAL A 432 -45.06 25.27 -20.30
CA VAL A 432 -43.82 24.80 -20.94
C VAL A 432 -42.92 24.21 -19.85
N PRO A 433 -42.65 22.90 -19.86
CA PRO A 433 -41.72 22.30 -18.90
C PRO A 433 -40.31 22.85 -19.12
N ILE A 434 -39.66 23.29 -18.03
CA ILE A 434 -38.24 23.63 -18.04
C ILE A 434 -37.47 22.35 -17.71
N THR A 435 -36.54 21.97 -18.58
CA THR A 435 -35.62 20.86 -18.33
C THR A 435 -34.37 21.40 -17.63
N SER A 436 -34.10 20.87 -16.44
CA SER A 436 -32.85 21.09 -15.70
C SER A 436 -32.02 19.80 -15.73
N PHE A 437 -30.71 19.87 -15.46
CA PHE A 437 -29.84 18.69 -15.44
C PHE A 437 -29.21 18.52 -14.07
N THR A 438 -29.39 17.36 -13.45
CA THR A 438 -28.71 16.95 -12.22
C THR A 438 -27.60 15.98 -12.58
N TYR A 439 -26.36 16.26 -12.19
CA TYR A 439 -25.23 15.37 -12.49
C TYR A 439 -25.09 14.30 -11.41
N GLN A 440 -25.08 13.03 -11.82
CA GLN A 440 -24.77 11.90 -10.96
C GLN A 440 -23.36 11.38 -11.30
N ASN A 441 -22.52 11.21 -10.28
CA ASN A 441 -21.21 10.58 -10.46
C ASN A 441 -21.41 9.07 -10.64
N ILE A 442 -20.81 8.50 -11.68
CA ILE A 442 -20.69 7.06 -11.90
C ILE A 442 -19.21 6.70 -12.01
N GLY A 443 -18.86 5.44 -11.79
CA GLY A 443 -17.49 4.95 -11.78
C GLY A 443 -17.16 4.22 -10.48
N ILE A 444 -15.87 4.16 -10.16
CA ILE A 444 -15.35 3.48 -8.97
C ILE A 444 -15.11 4.51 -7.90
N GLN A 445 -15.81 4.38 -6.78
CA GLN A 445 -15.56 5.13 -5.55
C GLN A 445 -15.02 4.18 -4.49
N LEU A 446 -13.87 4.50 -3.94
CA LEU A 446 -13.23 3.74 -2.88
C LEU A 446 -12.95 4.67 -1.71
N GLU A 447 -13.41 4.27 -0.53
CA GLU A 447 -13.08 4.90 0.76
C GLU A 447 -12.44 3.84 1.66
N VAL A 448 -11.26 4.18 2.20
CA VAL A 448 -10.50 3.26 3.06
C VAL A 448 -9.95 4.01 4.28
N GLU A 449 -10.01 3.37 5.42
CA GLU A 449 -9.44 3.81 6.68
C GLU A 449 -8.59 2.66 7.26
N PRO A 450 -7.24 2.74 7.16
CA PRO A 450 -6.36 1.68 7.64
C PRO A 450 -5.93 1.87 9.10
N ARG A 451 -5.74 0.76 9.80
CA ARG A 451 -5.15 0.70 11.13
C ARG A 451 -4.06 -0.37 11.18
N VAL A 452 -2.84 0.00 11.54
CA VAL A 452 -1.68 -0.90 11.52
C VAL A 452 -1.48 -1.48 12.92
N HIS A 453 -1.40 -2.81 13.01
CA HIS A 453 -1.11 -3.50 14.27
C HIS A 453 0.37 -3.84 14.38
N HIS A 454 0.85 -3.93 15.62
CA HIS A 454 2.24 -4.29 15.93
C HIS A 454 2.66 -5.68 15.42
N ASN A 455 1.70 -6.58 15.17
CA ASN A 455 1.96 -7.91 14.63
C ASN A 455 1.99 -7.96 13.09
N LYS A 456 2.18 -6.82 12.42
CA LYS A 456 2.19 -6.69 10.94
C LYS A 456 0.87 -7.10 10.27
N GLU A 457 -0.22 -6.97 11.01
CA GLU A 457 -1.56 -7.09 10.47
C GLU A 457 -2.18 -5.71 10.33
N ILE A 458 -3.12 -5.58 9.41
CA ILE A 458 -3.76 -4.32 9.06
C ILE A 458 -5.26 -4.54 9.16
N THR A 459 -5.91 -3.73 9.98
CA THR A 459 -7.37 -3.64 9.94
C THR A 459 -7.75 -2.55 8.95
N LEU A 460 -8.60 -2.87 8.00
CA LEU A 460 -9.09 -1.97 6.98
C LEU A 460 -10.59 -1.84 7.12
N LYS A 461 -11.08 -0.61 7.26
CA LYS A 461 -12.47 -0.29 7.02
C LYS A 461 -12.58 0.21 5.58
N VAL A 462 -13.30 -0.54 4.76
CA VAL A 462 -13.34 -0.36 3.31
C VAL A 462 -14.79 -0.19 2.87
N SER A 463 -15.04 0.84 2.05
CA SER A 463 -16.27 1.03 1.29
C SER A 463 -15.91 1.14 -0.18
N VAL A 464 -16.39 0.20 -0.99
CA VAL A 464 -16.19 0.16 -2.44
C VAL A 464 -17.55 0.27 -3.11
N GLU A 465 -17.74 1.31 -3.90
CA GLU A 465 -18.91 1.49 -4.76
C GLU A 465 -18.46 1.49 -6.21
N VAL A 466 -19.06 0.62 -7.01
CA VAL A 466 -18.83 0.54 -8.46
C VAL A 466 -20.15 0.84 -9.15
N SER A 467 -20.15 1.91 -9.93
CA SER A 467 -21.31 2.43 -10.63
C SER A 467 -21.03 2.47 -12.12
N SER A 468 -21.89 1.88 -12.94
CA SER A 468 -21.74 1.83 -14.40
C SER A 468 -23.06 2.15 -15.10
N LEU A 469 -22.97 2.70 -16.31
CA LEU A 469 -24.15 2.91 -17.14
C LEU A 469 -24.64 1.57 -17.71
N ALA A 470 -25.78 1.07 -17.22
CA ALA A 470 -26.35 -0.22 -17.57
C ALA A 470 -27.30 -0.18 -18.78
N GLY A 471 -27.64 1.01 -19.27
CA GLY A 471 -28.49 1.21 -20.44
C GLY A 471 -29.31 2.49 -20.37
N SER A 472 -30.40 2.56 -21.14
CA SER A 472 -31.34 3.67 -21.08
C SER A 472 -32.79 3.20 -21.21
N VAL A 473 -33.70 3.76 -20.40
CA VAL A 473 -35.14 3.53 -20.46
C VAL A 473 -35.85 4.76 -20.99
N GLN A 474 -36.87 4.58 -21.80
CA GLN A 474 -37.66 5.70 -22.31
C GLN A 474 -38.62 6.18 -21.22
N GLY A 475 -38.34 7.37 -20.67
CA GLY A 475 -39.17 8.00 -19.65
C GLY A 475 -40.46 8.61 -20.23
N SER A 476 -41.39 8.97 -19.35
CA SER A 476 -42.62 9.69 -19.74
C SER A 476 -42.27 10.97 -20.48
N GLY A 477 -42.70 11.10 -21.74
CA GLY A 477 -42.39 12.26 -22.60
C GLY A 477 -41.33 12.00 -23.69
N GLY A 478 -40.89 10.76 -23.88
CA GLY A 478 -39.99 10.39 -24.99
C GLY A 478 -38.50 10.68 -24.76
N VAL A 479 -38.15 11.22 -23.59
CA VAL A 479 -36.76 11.47 -23.17
C VAL A 479 -36.15 10.17 -22.64
N SER A 480 -35.01 9.77 -23.20
CA SER A 480 -34.27 8.60 -22.74
C SER A 480 -33.53 8.90 -21.44
N GLN A 481 -33.75 8.08 -20.40
CA GLN A 481 -33.11 8.20 -19.09
C GLN A 481 -32.08 7.08 -18.89
N PRO A 482 -30.87 7.39 -18.38
CA PRO A 482 -29.85 6.38 -18.12
C PRO A 482 -30.25 5.47 -16.95
N ILE A 483 -30.01 4.16 -17.08
CA ILE A 483 -30.06 3.21 -15.98
C ILE A 483 -28.65 3.10 -15.40
N ILE A 484 -28.49 3.37 -14.12
CA ILE A 484 -27.20 3.28 -13.42
C ILE A 484 -27.20 1.98 -12.60
N GLY A 485 -26.34 1.04 -12.94
CA GLY A 485 -26.09 -0.15 -12.13
C GLY A 485 -25.06 0.19 -11.05
N THR A 486 -25.36 -0.12 -9.79
CA THR A 486 -24.47 0.14 -8.65
C THR A 486 -24.19 -1.14 -7.88
N ARG A 487 -22.95 -1.27 -7.41
CA ARG A 487 -22.47 -2.41 -6.61
C ARG A 487 -21.71 -1.83 -5.44
N ASN A 488 -22.24 -1.98 -4.24
CA ASN A 488 -21.65 -1.42 -3.02
C ASN A 488 -21.24 -2.54 -2.06
N VAL A 489 -20.04 -2.42 -1.49
CA VAL A 489 -19.49 -3.30 -0.46
C VAL A 489 -18.92 -2.45 0.66
N GLU A 490 -19.43 -2.62 1.87
CA GLU A 490 -18.92 -1.99 3.08
C GLU A 490 -18.52 -3.07 4.09
N THR A 491 -17.24 -3.10 4.48
CA THR A 491 -16.74 -4.13 5.39
C THR A 491 -15.56 -3.65 6.23
N VAL A 492 -15.33 -4.34 7.34
CA VAL A 492 -14.13 -4.17 8.17
C VAL A 492 -13.43 -5.52 8.25
N ILE A 493 -12.21 -5.57 7.73
CA ILE A 493 -11.43 -6.81 7.62
C ILE A 493 -10.06 -6.62 8.25
N ARG A 494 -9.44 -7.72 8.70
CA ARG A 494 -8.08 -7.74 9.22
C ARG A 494 -7.27 -8.72 8.38
N LEU A 495 -6.20 -8.24 7.77
CA LEU A 495 -5.36 -8.97 6.84
C LEU A 495 -3.89 -8.85 7.24
N ARG A 496 -3.04 -9.80 6.84
CA ARG A 496 -1.59 -9.64 6.94
C ARG A 496 -1.07 -8.74 5.82
N ASP A 497 0.13 -8.20 6.02
CA ASP A 497 0.85 -7.48 4.98
C ASP A 497 1.07 -8.36 3.73
N GLY A 498 0.64 -7.87 2.57
CA GLY A 498 0.70 -8.56 1.28
C GLY A 498 -0.31 -9.70 1.09
N GLU A 499 -1.23 -9.92 2.02
CA GLU A 499 -2.26 -10.96 1.90
C GLU A 499 -3.43 -10.50 1.02
N THR A 500 -3.63 -11.16 -0.11
CA THR A 500 -4.81 -10.95 -0.95
C THR A 500 -6.01 -11.71 -0.40
N ASN A 501 -7.12 -11.01 -0.20
CA ASN A 501 -8.38 -11.62 0.23
C ASN A 501 -9.55 -11.19 -0.66
N VAL A 502 -10.53 -12.07 -0.83
CA VAL A 502 -11.77 -11.79 -1.56
C VAL A 502 -12.72 -11.04 -0.64
N LEU A 503 -13.04 -9.80 -0.99
CA LEU A 503 -14.00 -8.98 -0.26
C LEU A 503 -15.44 -9.44 -0.51
N ALA A 504 -15.75 -9.67 -1.79
CA ALA A 504 -17.09 -10.03 -2.24
C ALA A 504 -17.01 -10.75 -3.59
N GLY A 505 -17.98 -11.62 -3.83
CA GLY A 505 -18.20 -12.26 -5.12
C GLY A 505 -19.70 -12.38 -5.43
N LEU A 506 -20.06 -12.31 -6.71
CA LEU A 506 -21.41 -12.53 -7.19
C LEU A 506 -21.35 -13.38 -8.46
N ILE A 507 -22.13 -14.45 -8.51
CA ILE A 507 -22.37 -15.23 -9.73
C ILE A 507 -23.87 -15.17 -9.98
N LYS A 508 -24.27 -14.74 -11.16
CA LYS A 508 -25.67 -14.59 -11.56
C LYS A 508 -25.87 -15.24 -12.93
N ASP A 509 -26.72 -16.27 -12.96
CA ASP A 509 -27.11 -16.96 -14.19
C ASP A 509 -28.61 -16.70 -14.45
N ASP A 510 -28.91 -16.01 -15.54
CA ASP A 510 -30.27 -15.73 -16.00
C ASP A 510 -30.54 -16.50 -17.30
N GLU A 511 -31.37 -17.55 -17.23
CA GLU A 511 -31.80 -18.32 -18.40
C GLU A 511 -33.26 -18.00 -18.75
N ARG A 512 -33.52 -17.71 -20.03
CA ARG A 512 -34.86 -17.44 -20.56
C ARG A 512 -35.09 -18.24 -21.82
N ASN A 513 -36.02 -19.17 -21.71
CA ASN A 513 -36.50 -19.99 -22.81
C ASN A 513 -37.91 -19.53 -23.19
N SER A 514 -38.07 -19.10 -24.44
CA SER A 514 -39.36 -18.71 -25.01
C SER A 514 -39.66 -19.53 -26.25
N LEU A 515 -40.91 -19.97 -26.35
CA LEU A 515 -41.42 -20.75 -27.47
C LEU A 515 -42.61 -20.00 -28.06
N SER A 516 -42.55 -19.71 -29.36
CA SER A 516 -43.64 -19.09 -30.11
C SER A 516 -43.96 -19.95 -31.33
N GLY A 517 -45.22 -20.31 -31.54
CA GLY A 517 -45.63 -21.18 -32.63
C GLY A 517 -47.14 -21.44 -32.68
N ILE A 518 -47.56 -22.32 -33.58
CA ILE A 518 -48.97 -22.70 -33.73
C ILE A 518 -49.40 -23.53 -32.50
N PRO A 519 -50.49 -23.14 -31.79
CA PRO A 519 -50.98 -23.90 -30.64
C PRO A 519 -51.30 -25.35 -31.04
N GLY A 520 -50.90 -26.32 -30.20
CA GLY A 520 -51.08 -27.75 -30.42
C GLY A 520 -49.98 -28.44 -31.25
N ILE A 521 -49.49 -27.84 -32.35
CA ILE A 521 -48.46 -28.45 -33.20
C ILE A 521 -47.03 -28.12 -32.71
N ALA A 522 -46.83 -26.89 -32.21
CA ALA A 522 -45.52 -26.42 -31.76
C ALA A 522 -45.03 -27.06 -30.45
N GLU A 523 -45.92 -27.71 -29.71
CA GLU A 523 -45.61 -28.42 -28.45
C GLU A 523 -45.00 -29.82 -28.71
N VAL A 524 -45.22 -30.40 -29.89
CA VAL A 524 -44.71 -31.74 -30.24
C VAL A 524 -43.21 -31.65 -30.55
N PRO A 525 -42.32 -32.42 -29.87
CA PRO A 525 -40.86 -32.25 -29.97
C PRO A 525 -40.27 -32.28 -31.38
N ILE A 526 -40.85 -33.12 -32.26
CA ILE A 526 -40.38 -33.31 -33.64
C ILE A 526 -40.90 -32.19 -34.56
N LEU A 527 -42.16 -31.76 -34.37
CA LEU A 527 -42.79 -30.72 -35.19
C LEU A 527 -42.46 -29.29 -34.71
N ARG A 528 -42.03 -29.15 -33.46
CA ARG A 528 -41.60 -27.90 -32.81
C ARG A 528 -40.56 -27.12 -33.63
N ARG A 529 -39.62 -27.81 -34.27
CA ARG A 529 -38.53 -27.17 -35.05
C ARG A 529 -39.01 -26.57 -36.38
N ILE A 530 -40.15 -27.03 -36.90
CA ILE A 530 -40.69 -26.65 -38.22
C ILE A 530 -41.88 -25.69 -38.06
N PHE A 531 -42.69 -25.87 -37.02
CA PHE A 531 -43.92 -25.09 -36.79
C PHE A 531 -43.84 -24.15 -35.58
N GLY A 532 -42.65 -24.00 -35.00
CA GLY A 532 -42.37 -23.09 -33.90
C GLY A 532 -41.01 -22.43 -34.05
N SER A 533 -40.83 -21.37 -33.26
CA SER A 533 -39.60 -20.62 -33.06
C SER A 533 -39.24 -20.72 -31.57
N THR A 534 -38.03 -21.19 -31.29
CA THR A 534 -37.48 -21.22 -29.93
C THR A 534 -36.43 -20.14 -29.83
N GLU A 535 -36.57 -19.28 -28.83
CA GLU A 535 -35.57 -18.31 -28.43
C GLU A 535 -35.09 -18.66 -27.02
N GLU A 536 -33.81 -18.95 -26.93
CA GLU A 536 -33.07 -19.29 -25.71
C GLU A 536 -32.04 -18.19 -25.49
N SER A 537 -32.13 -17.49 -24.37
CA SER A 537 -31.15 -16.49 -23.96
C SER A 537 -30.61 -16.84 -22.57
N ALA A 538 -29.30 -17.00 -22.45
CA ALA A 538 -28.59 -17.23 -21.20
C ALA A 538 -27.61 -16.09 -20.96
N THR A 539 -27.70 -15.45 -19.79
CA THR A 539 -26.80 -14.37 -19.37
C THR A 539 -26.13 -14.76 -18.06
N ASN A 540 -24.81 -14.92 -18.10
CA ASN A 540 -24.00 -15.25 -16.93
C ASN A 540 -23.14 -14.03 -16.56
N THR A 541 -23.24 -13.58 -15.31
CA THR A 541 -22.46 -12.45 -14.79
C THR A 541 -21.70 -12.90 -13.55
N GLU A 542 -20.37 -12.83 -13.62
CA GLU A 542 -19.48 -13.13 -12.51
C GLU A 542 -18.72 -11.88 -12.09
N ILE A 543 -18.66 -11.61 -10.79
CA ILE A 543 -17.98 -10.46 -10.21
C ILE A 543 -17.16 -10.94 -9.04
N VAL A 544 -15.90 -10.51 -9.00
CA VAL A 544 -14.99 -10.77 -7.88
C VAL A 544 -14.30 -9.47 -7.50
N ILE A 545 -14.36 -9.13 -6.22
CA ILE A 545 -13.65 -7.99 -5.64
C ILE A 545 -12.61 -8.54 -4.69
N THR A 546 -11.33 -8.31 -4.97
CA THR A 546 -10.21 -8.67 -4.10
C THR A 546 -9.50 -7.44 -3.59
N LEU A 547 -8.89 -7.56 -2.41
CA LEU A 547 -8.09 -6.51 -1.81
C LEU A 547 -6.78 -7.09 -1.30
N THR A 548 -5.70 -6.34 -1.53
CA THR A 548 -4.35 -6.65 -1.03
C THR A 548 -3.78 -5.39 -0.37
N PRO A 549 -3.45 -5.42 0.93
CA PRO A 549 -2.81 -4.28 1.58
C PRO A 549 -1.30 -4.48 1.68
N HIS A 550 -0.56 -3.38 1.60
CA HIS A 550 0.89 -3.34 1.70
C HIS A 550 1.34 -2.26 2.69
N ILE A 551 2.12 -2.63 3.71
CA ILE A 551 2.69 -1.68 4.67
C ILE A 551 3.94 -1.05 4.08
N ILE A 552 3.94 0.27 3.88
CA ILE A 552 5.15 1.01 3.49
C ILE A 552 5.99 1.32 4.73
N ARG A 553 5.32 1.69 5.83
CA ARG A 553 5.97 2.15 7.06
C ARG A 553 5.21 1.63 8.27
N VAL A 554 5.97 1.08 9.23
CA VAL A 554 5.46 0.70 10.56
C VAL A 554 5.85 1.76 11.58
N PRO A 555 5.03 1.99 12.63
CA PRO A 555 5.46 2.78 13.78
C PRO A 555 6.73 2.20 14.41
N ASP A 556 7.78 3.01 14.57
CA ASP A 556 9.04 2.61 15.19
C ASP A 556 8.91 2.55 16.72
N ILE A 557 8.63 1.37 17.25
CA ILE A 557 8.64 1.11 18.69
C ILE A 557 9.98 0.47 19.05
N ARG A 558 10.80 1.23 19.77
CA ARG A 558 12.13 0.78 20.19
C ARG A 558 12.02 0.06 21.53
N PRO A 559 12.95 -0.86 21.87
CA PRO A 559 12.94 -1.54 23.17
C PRO A 559 12.98 -0.58 24.37
N ILE A 560 13.61 0.59 24.22
CA ILE A 560 13.65 1.64 25.26
C ILE A 560 12.25 2.21 25.56
N ASP A 561 11.33 2.18 24.60
CA ASP A 561 9.97 2.70 24.75
C ASP A 561 9.08 1.73 25.58
N LEU A 562 9.55 0.49 25.83
CA LEU A 562 8.85 -0.53 26.63
C LEU A 562 9.21 -0.49 28.13
N VAL A 563 10.20 0.33 28.50
CA VAL A 563 10.67 0.46 29.89
C VAL A 563 9.83 1.52 30.61
N PRO A 564 9.46 1.32 31.89
CA PRO A 564 8.79 2.35 32.68
C PRO A 564 9.65 3.63 32.78
N LEU A 565 8.99 4.79 32.61
CA LEU A 565 9.63 6.11 32.46
C LEU A 565 10.18 6.72 33.74
#